data_AF-A0A3D0RF76-F1
#
_entry.id   AF-A0A3D0RF76-F1
#
_cell.length_a   1.000
_cell.length_b   1.000
_cell.length_c   1.000
_cell.angle_alpha   90.00
_cell.angle_beta   90.00
_cell.angle_gamma   90.00
#
_symmetry.space_group_name_H-M   'P 1'
#
loop_
_entity.id
_entity.type
_entity.pdbx_description
1 polymer ?
#
loop_
_entity_poly.entity_id
_entity_poly.type
_entity_poly.pdbx_seq_one_letter_code
_entity_poly.pdbx_strand_id
1 'polypeptide(L)' 'SVFYMATGFHGFHVLVGTCFLAVCWFRGYAGHFTAKQHFGFEAAAWYWHFVDVVWLFLFAAVYWWGG' A
#
# COMPACT_ATOMS: atom_id res chain seq x y z
N SER A 1 -20.50 2.46 12.28
CA SER A 1 -20.29 3.24 11.04
C SER A 1 -18.81 3.61 10.84
N VAL A 2 -18.13 4.17 11.85
CA VAL A 2 -16.70 4.56 11.76
C VAL A 2 -15.77 3.39 11.42
N PHE A 3 -16.00 2.20 11.99
CA PHE A 3 -15.24 1.00 11.66
C PHE A 3 -15.28 0.69 10.15
N TYR A 4 -16.46 0.40 9.60
CA TYR A 4 -16.60 0.07 8.17
C TYR A 4 -16.06 1.15 7.23
N MET A 5 -16.19 2.43 7.59
CA MET A 5 -15.60 3.52 6.81
C MET A 5 -14.06 3.51 6.85
N ALA A 6 -13.46 3.35 8.03
CA ALA A 6 -12.01 3.31 8.18
C ALA A 6 -11.39 2.06 7.53
N THR A 7 -11.94 0.87 7.77
CA THR A 7 -11.46 -0.39 7.18
C THR A 7 -11.71 -0.41 5.67
N GLY A 8 -12.84 0.11 5.19
CA GLY A 8 -13.16 0.20 3.77
C GLY A 8 -12.24 1.17 3.01
N PHE A 9 -11.97 2.34 3.57
CA PHE A 9 -11.02 3.31 2.99
C PHE A 9 -9.59 2.75 2.97
N HIS A 10 -9.18 2.06 4.03
CA HIS A 10 -7.91 1.36 4.07
C HIS A 10 -7.83 0.26 3.00
N GLY A 11 -8.88 -0.57 2.86
CA GLY A 11 -8.95 -1.60 1.83
C GLY A 11 -8.86 -1.04 0.40
N PHE A 12 -9.44 0.14 0.16
CA PHE A 12 -9.26 0.84 -1.11
C PHE A 12 -7.79 1.22 -1.36
N HIS A 13 -7.08 1.72 -0.34
CA HIS A 13 -5.65 2.05 -0.46
C HIS A 13 -4.79 0.81 -0.73
N VAL A 14 -5.10 -0.32 -0.08
CA VAL A 14 -4.45 -1.61 -0.37
C VAL A 14 -4.64 -1.98 -1.84
N LEU A 15 -5.85 -1.87 -2.37
CA LEU A 15 -6.13 -2.17 -3.78
C LEU A 15 -5.32 -1.27 -4.73
N VAL A 16 -5.30 0.05 -4.49
CA VAL A 16 -4.48 0.98 -5.26
C VAL A 16 -2.99 0.62 -5.18
N GLY A 17 -2.50 0.28 -4.00
CA GLY A 17 -1.11 -0.14 -3.78
C GLY A 17 -0.76 -1.42 -4.54
N THR A 18 -1.66 -2.41 -4.56
CA THR A 18 -1.44 -3.66 -5.29
C THR A 18 -1.39 -3.43 -6.80
N CYS A 19 -2.28 -2.59 -7.33
CA CYS A 19 -2.25 -2.19 -8.74
C CYS A 19 -0.94 -1.46 -9.08
N PHE A 20 -0.47 -0.57 -8.20
CA PHE A 20 0.76 0.17 -8.43
C PHE A 20 2.00 -0.74 -8.43
N LEU A 21 2.06 -1.70 -7.51
CA LEU A 21 3.10 -2.74 -7.49
C LEU A 21 3.01 -3.67 -8.71
N ALA A 22 1.81 -4.06 -9.14
CA ALA A 22 1.62 -4.85 -10.36
C ALA A 22 2.14 -4.11 -11.60
N VAL A 23 1.84 -2.82 -11.73
CA VAL A 23 2.41 -1.98 -12.80
C VAL A 23 3.94 -1.92 -12.72
N CYS A 24 4.51 -1.76 -11.52
CA CYS A 24 5.96 -1.81 -11.34
C CYS A 24 6.52 -3.18 -11.72
N TRP A 25 5.84 -4.28 -11.40
CA TRP A 25 6.25 -5.63 -11.79
C TRP A 25 6.34 -5.78 -13.32
N PHE A 26 5.28 -5.39 -14.03
CA PHE A 26 5.27 -5.44 -15.50
C PHE A 26 6.35 -4.54 -16.12
N ARG A 27 6.55 -3.33 -15.57
CA ARG A 27 7.60 -2.41 -16.02
C ARG A 27 9.01 -2.93 -15.74
N GLY A 28 9.21 -3.62 -14.62
CA GLY A 28 10.47 -4.29 -14.28
C GLY A 28 10.77 -5.43 -15.23
N TYR A 29 9.77 -6.26 -15.54
CA TYR A 29 9.91 -7.34 -16.52
C TYR A 29 10.23 -6.84 -17.94
N ALA A 30 9.65 -5.70 -18.34
CA ALA A 30 9.97 -5.02 -19.60
C ALA A 30 11.35 -4.32 -19.62
N GLY A 31 12.12 -4.37 -18.51
CA GLY A 31 13.45 -3.76 -18.43
C GLY A 31 13.44 -2.23 -18.33
N HIS A 32 12.31 -1.61 -17.96
CA HIS A 32 12.18 -0.15 -17.89
C HIS A 32 12.81 0.47 -16.64
N PHE A 33 13.35 -0.34 -15.73
CA PHE A 33 14.06 0.14 -14.56
C PHE A 33 15.56 -0.12 -14.72
N THR A 34 16.34 0.93 -14.50
CA THR A 34 17.79 0.83 -14.37
C THR A 34 18.17 1.12 -12.92
N ALA A 35 19.36 0.66 -12.47
CA ALA A 35 19.84 0.87 -11.10
C ALA A 35 19.99 2.35 -10.69
N LYS A 36 19.90 3.29 -11.63
CA LYS A 36 19.89 4.75 -11.36
C LYS A 36 18.53 5.40 -11.58
N GLN A 37 17.59 4.74 -12.27
CA GLN A 37 16.28 5.30 -12.61
C GLN A 37 15.17 4.27 -12.34
N HIS A 38 14.86 4.11 -11.06
CA HIS A 38 13.79 3.23 -10.56
C HIS A 38 12.82 3.97 -9.61
N PHE A 39 12.67 5.28 -9.78
CA PHE A 39 11.82 6.11 -8.92
C PHE A 39 10.36 5.61 -8.84
N GLY A 40 9.83 5.05 -9.95
CA GLY A 40 8.48 4.47 -9.95
C GLY A 40 8.34 3.28 -8.98
N PHE A 41 9.37 2.45 -8.85
CA PHE A 41 9.40 1.36 -7.89
C PHE A 41 9.59 1.88 -6.46
N GLU A 42 10.44 2.89 -6.27
CA GLU A 42 10.66 3.52 -4.97
C GLU A 42 9.37 4.17 -4.44
N ALA A 43 8.65 4.91 -5.28
CA ALA A 43 7.35 5.49 -4.93
C ALA A 43 6.32 4.40 -4.58
N ALA A 44 6.30 3.27 -5.30
CA ALA A 44 5.42 2.15 -4.98
C ALA A 44 5.77 1.50 -3.63
N ALA A 45 7.06 1.35 -3.33
CA ALA A 45 7.52 0.83 -2.04
C ALA A 45 7.12 1.77 -0.88
N TRP A 46 7.29 3.08 -1.05
CA TRP A 46 6.87 4.07 -0.05
C TRP A 46 5.36 4.05 0.18
N TYR A 47 4.58 3.96 -0.91
CA TYR A 47 3.12 3.84 -0.81
C TYR A 47 2.72 2.57 -0.07
N TRP A 48 3.37 1.45 -0.37
CA TRP A 48 3.09 0.17 0.29
C TRP A 48 3.41 0.21 1.79
N HIS A 49 4.55 0.77 2.18
CA HIS A 49 4.91 0.97 3.59
C HIS A 49 3.95 1.91 4.32
N PHE A 50 3.48 2.99 3.66
CA PHE A 50 2.46 3.85 4.23
C PHE A 50 1.17 3.08 4.55
N VAL A 51 0.69 2.27 3.60
CA VAL A 51 -0.49 1.43 3.79
C VAL A 51 -0.29 0.47 4.98
N ASP A 52 0.86 -0.22 5.06
CA ASP A 52 1.16 -1.14 6.15
C ASP A 52 1.15 -0.46 7.54
N VAL A 53 1.80 0.71 7.66
CA VAL A 53 1.81 1.46 8.92
C VAL A 53 0.39 1.87 9.34
N VAL A 54 -0.44 2.37 8.40
CA VAL A 54 -1.84 2.70 8.69
C VAL A 54 -2.60 1.47 9.18
N TRP A 55 -2.36 0.30 8.59
CA TRP A 55 -3.00 -0.95 9.02
C TRP A 55 -2.65 -1.33 10.46
N LEU A 56 -1.38 -1.23 10.84
CA LEU A 56 -0.94 -1.55 12.21
C LEU A 56 -1.65 -0.67 13.25
N PHE A 57 -1.79 0.63 12.99
CA PHE A 57 -2.53 1.54 13.87
C PHE A 57 -4.02 1.21 13.92
N LEU A 58 -4.64 0.91 12.77
CA LEU A 58 -6.06 0.55 12.67
C LEU A 58 -6.34 -0.78 13.40
N PHE A 59 -5.44 -1.75 13.27
CA PHE A 59 -5.51 -3.04 13.94
C PHE A 59 -5.43 -2.89 15.47
N ALA A 60 -4.42 -2.17 15.97
CA ALA A 60 -4.27 -1.92 17.40
C ALA A 60 -5.45 -1.13 17.99
N ALA A 61 -5.92 -0.08 17.31
CA ALA A 61 -7.00 0.75 17.83
C ALA A 61 -8.37 0.06 17.82
N VAL A 62 -8.69 -0.70 16.76
CA VAL A 62 -10.03 -1.28 16.62
C VAL A 62 -10.11 -2.72 17.13
N TYR A 63 -9.15 -3.57 16.81
CA TYR A 63 -9.23 -5.00 17.14
C TYR A 63 -8.63 -5.34 18.50
N TRP A 64 -7.66 -4.55 18.99
CA TRP A 64 -7.05 -4.77 20.31
C TRP A 64 -7.67 -3.90 21.41
N TRP A 65 -7.81 -2.59 21.17
CA TRP A 65 -8.33 -1.66 22.17
C TRP A 65 -9.85 -1.48 22.13
N GLY A 66 -10.46 -1.58 20.94
CA GLY A 66 -11.90 -1.39 20.74
C GLY A 66 -12.74 -2.68 20.80
N GLY A 67 -12.10 -3.82 21.07
CA GLY A 67 -12.74 -5.12 21.29
C GLY A 67 -13.28 -5.29 22.70
#